data_AF-N9NDG0-F1
#
_entry.id   AF-N9NDG0-F1
#
_cell.length_a   1.000
_cell.length_b   1.000
_cell.length_c   1.000
_cell.angle_alpha   90.00
_cell.angle_beta   90.00
_cell.angle_gamma   90.00
#
_symmetry.space_group_name_H-M   'P 1'
#
loop_
_entity.id
_entity.type
_entity.pdbx_description
1 polymer ?
#
loop_
_entity_poly.entity_id
_entity_poly.type
_entity_poly.pdbx_seq_one_letter_code
_entity_poly.pdbx_strand_id
1 'polypeptide(L)'
;MSQTNSNSKMADQISQQELQHLITVSTGFIDAYIIDCHGKDPMLLPQNIVLSALDSNTQVKTVEWHEAQLPVYAVNDPSRQNGVALVIEGDEITQRFALMCNEMPKTIRIRISEVVDVDQPVNDPAIFQYVRMNEQLFHIPNMTNIQAAIGL
;
A
#
# COMPACT_ATOMS: atom_id res chain seq x y z
N MET A 1 2.58 2.82 -55.72
CA MET A 1 3.28 2.02 -54.69
C MET A 1 3.94 3.01 -53.75
N SER A 2 3.72 3.09 -52.44
CA SER A 2 2.87 2.35 -51.50
C SER A 2 2.60 3.28 -50.31
N GLN A 3 1.51 3.00 -49.62
CA GLN A 3 1.02 3.66 -48.41
C GLN A 3 2.07 3.67 -47.28
N THR A 4 1.97 4.61 -46.33
CA THR A 4 1.73 4.27 -44.92
C THR A 4 1.09 5.48 -44.23
N ASN A 5 -0.21 5.34 -43.99
CA ASN A 5 -0.98 6.10 -43.03
C ASN A 5 -0.76 5.47 -41.65
N SER A 6 -1.08 6.20 -40.58
CA SER A 6 -1.25 5.74 -39.18
C SER A 6 -0.05 5.92 -38.26
N ASN A 7 0.00 7.05 -37.54
CA ASN A 7 0.57 7.05 -36.18
C ASN A 7 -0.11 8.05 -35.22
N SER A 8 -1.35 8.46 -35.50
CA SER A 8 -2.12 9.39 -34.67
C SER A 8 -3.09 8.72 -33.69
N LYS A 9 -2.87 7.43 -33.36
CA LYS A 9 -3.72 6.66 -32.42
C LYS A 9 -2.96 6.04 -31.24
N MET A 10 -1.72 6.48 -30.98
CA MET A 10 -0.93 6.03 -29.82
C MET A 10 -0.89 7.04 -28.66
N ALA A 11 -1.53 8.21 -28.80
CA ALA A 11 -1.54 9.26 -27.78
C ALA A 11 -2.79 9.28 -26.87
N ASP A 12 -3.82 8.49 -27.19
CA ASP A 12 -5.15 8.60 -26.58
C ASP A 12 -5.45 7.54 -25.49
N GLN A 13 -4.44 6.75 -25.11
CA GLN A 13 -4.55 5.77 -24.02
C GLN A 13 -3.40 5.90 -23.02
N ILE A 14 -2.96 7.14 -22.75
CA ILE A 14 -2.39 7.42 -21.42
C ILE A 14 -3.57 7.30 -20.48
N SER A 15 -3.60 6.19 -19.76
CA SER A 15 -4.71 5.83 -18.90
C SER A 15 -5.00 6.98 -17.94
N GLN A 16 -6.27 7.35 -17.75
CA GLN A 16 -6.64 8.37 -16.77
C GLN A 16 -6.09 8.04 -15.36
N GLN A 17 -5.77 6.76 -15.10
CA GLN A 17 -5.09 6.27 -13.90
C GLN A 17 -3.61 6.69 -13.82
N GLU A 18 -2.83 6.63 -14.90
CA GLU A 18 -1.46 7.17 -14.93
C GLU A 18 -1.45 8.69 -14.78
N LEU A 19 -2.44 9.38 -15.34
CA LEU A 19 -2.61 10.83 -15.17
C LEU A 19 -2.96 11.20 -13.73
N GLN A 20 -3.83 10.44 -13.05
CA GLN A 20 -4.12 10.63 -11.63
C GLN A 20 -2.88 10.36 -10.75
N HIS A 21 -2.09 9.33 -11.07
CA HIS A 21 -0.79 9.11 -10.44
C HIS A 21 0.17 10.29 -10.69
N LEU A 22 0.29 10.78 -11.93
CA LEU A 22 1.14 11.92 -12.32
C LEU A 22 0.72 13.23 -11.63
N ILE A 23 -0.57 13.50 -11.49
CA ILE A 23 -1.08 14.71 -10.81
C ILE A 23 -0.72 14.66 -9.31
N THR A 24 -0.81 13.49 -8.68
CA THR A 24 -0.47 13.34 -7.26
C THR A 24 1.04 13.51 -7.02
N VAL A 25 1.88 12.91 -7.89
CA VAL A 25 3.35 13.02 -7.84
C VAL A 25 3.83 14.45 -8.16
N SER A 26 3.10 15.22 -8.97
CA SER A 26 3.49 16.57 -9.40
C SER A 26 3.49 17.66 -8.30
N THR A 27 2.93 17.38 -7.11
CA THR A 27 2.88 18.37 -6.02
C THR A 27 4.05 18.29 -5.03
N GLY A 28 4.91 17.26 -5.15
CA GLY A 28 6.01 17.04 -4.20
C GLY A 28 5.56 16.54 -2.82
N PHE A 29 4.31 16.12 -2.68
CA PHE A 29 3.74 15.55 -1.46
C PHE A 29 3.15 14.15 -1.71
N ILE A 30 3.11 13.34 -0.66
CA ILE A 30 2.46 12.03 -0.60
C ILE A 30 1.53 12.03 0.60
N ASP A 31 0.27 11.63 0.39
CA ASP A 31 -0.64 11.28 1.47
C ASP A 31 -0.44 9.81 1.83
N ALA A 32 -0.12 9.55 3.10
CA ALA A 32 0.17 8.22 3.61
C ALA A 32 -0.63 7.93 4.89
N TYR A 33 -0.75 6.65 5.21
CA TYR A 33 -1.12 6.16 6.52
C TYR A 33 0.14 5.78 7.31
N ILE A 34 0.14 6.11 8.59
CA ILE A 34 1.07 5.57 9.58
C ILE A 34 0.36 4.40 10.27
N ILE A 35 0.88 3.19 10.08
CA ILE A 35 0.30 1.95 10.59
C ILE A 35 1.22 1.39 11.67
N ASP A 36 0.69 1.25 12.88
CA ASP A 36 1.42 0.63 13.98
C ASP A 36 1.47 -0.90 13.79
N CYS A 37 2.66 -1.41 13.53
CA CYS A 37 2.92 -2.82 13.29
C CYS A 37 3.41 -3.50 14.57
N HIS A 38 2.79 -4.61 14.96
CA HIS A 38 3.19 -5.34 16.15
C HIS A 38 4.61 -5.89 16.03
N GLY A 39 5.48 -5.51 16.97
CA GLY A 39 6.87 -5.96 17.03
C GLY A 39 7.79 -5.36 15.97
N LYS A 40 7.36 -4.30 15.27
CA LYS A 40 8.13 -3.63 14.21
C LYS A 40 7.99 -2.11 14.33
N ASP A 41 8.90 -1.37 13.70
CA ASP A 41 8.71 0.07 13.49
C ASP A 41 7.40 0.32 12.73
N PRO A 42 6.77 1.50 12.89
CA PRO A 42 5.55 1.82 12.16
C PRO A 42 5.79 1.84 10.65
N MET A 43 4.75 1.45 9.92
CA MET A 43 4.75 1.36 8.47
C MET A 43 4.19 2.64 7.86
N LEU A 44 4.85 3.14 6.82
CA LEU A 44 4.30 4.19 5.96
C LEU A 44 3.68 3.54 4.73
N LEU A 45 2.36 3.67 4.59
CA LEU A 45 1.60 3.12 3.49
C LEU A 45 0.94 4.25 2.67
N PRO A 46 1.26 4.42 1.39
CA PRO A 46 0.57 5.39 0.54
C PRO A 46 -0.96 5.19 0.54
N GLN A 47 -1.73 6.27 0.62
CA GLN A 47 -3.20 6.14 0.68
C GLN A 47 -3.82 5.80 -0.68
N ASN A 48 -3.14 6.12 -1.78
CA ASN A 48 -3.65 5.89 -3.13
C ASN A 48 -3.86 4.41 -3.46
N ILE A 49 -3.19 3.49 -2.75
CA ILE A 49 -3.36 2.05 -2.92
C ILE A 49 -4.39 1.45 -1.95
N VAL A 50 -5.02 2.25 -1.11
CA VAL A 50 -6.06 1.79 -0.16
C VAL A 50 -7.43 2.02 -0.76
N LEU A 51 -8.15 0.93 -1.06
CA LEU A 51 -9.46 0.97 -1.71
C LEU A 51 -10.60 1.16 -0.72
N SER A 52 -10.49 0.58 0.48
CA SER A 52 -11.50 0.75 1.54
C SER A 52 -10.93 0.40 2.92
N ALA A 53 -11.66 0.75 3.97
CA ALA A 53 -11.40 0.34 5.35
C ALA A 53 -12.66 -0.32 5.91
N LEU A 54 -12.50 -1.48 6.56
CA LEU A 54 -13.59 -2.28 7.11
C LEU A 54 -13.31 -2.59 8.57
N ASP A 55 -14.29 -2.38 9.45
CA ASP A 55 -14.20 -2.91 10.81
C ASP A 55 -14.28 -4.44 10.75
N SER A 56 -13.36 -5.13 11.43
CA SER A 56 -13.28 -6.58 11.37
C SER A 56 -12.72 -7.18 12.67
N ASN A 57 -13.01 -8.47 12.87
CA ASN A 57 -12.29 -9.25 13.86
C ASN A 57 -10.85 -9.48 13.34
N THR A 58 -9.86 -9.33 14.21
CA THR A 58 -8.44 -9.43 13.85
C THR A 58 -7.99 -10.87 13.61
N GLN A 59 -8.69 -11.87 14.15
CA GLN A 59 -8.29 -13.29 14.09
C GLN A 59 -8.92 -14.03 12.90
N VAL A 60 -9.05 -13.34 11.77
CA VAL A 60 -9.63 -13.89 10.54
C VAL A 60 -8.55 -14.03 9.46
N LYS A 61 -8.66 -15.09 8.65
CA LYS A 61 -7.75 -15.31 7.52
C LYS A 61 -8.20 -14.60 6.25
N THR A 62 -9.49 -14.29 6.16
CA THR A 62 -10.09 -13.58 5.04
C THR A 62 -11.08 -12.54 5.55
N VAL A 63 -11.31 -11.49 4.76
CA VAL A 63 -12.41 -10.54 4.94
C VAL A 63 -13.27 -10.49 3.70
N GLU A 64 -14.56 -10.29 3.89
CA GLU A 64 -15.51 -10.11 2.80
C GLU A 64 -15.46 -8.65 2.31
N TRP A 65 -15.22 -8.46 1.02
CA TRP A 65 -15.25 -7.16 0.39
C TRP A 65 -15.93 -7.25 -0.97
N HIS A 66 -17.07 -6.59 -1.10
CA HIS A 66 -18.02 -6.82 -2.19
C HIS A 66 -18.35 -8.32 -2.30
N GLU A 67 -18.19 -8.93 -3.49
CA GLU A 67 -18.46 -10.36 -3.72
C GLU A 67 -17.20 -11.24 -3.59
N ALA A 68 -16.11 -10.69 -3.06
CA ALA A 68 -14.82 -11.38 -2.93
C ALA A 68 -14.44 -11.65 -1.47
N GLN A 69 -13.70 -12.74 -1.27
CA GLN A 69 -13.03 -13.06 0.00
C GLN A 69 -11.55 -12.73 -0.15
N LEU A 70 -11.12 -11.66 0.50
CA LEU A 70 -9.74 -11.20 0.40
C LEU A 70 -8.88 -11.85 1.50
N PRO A 71 -7.70 -12.41 1.17
CA PRO A 71 -6.79 -12.92 2.18
C PRO A 71 -6.27 -11.78 3.05
N VAL A 72 -6.02 -12.09 4.32
CA VAL A 72 -5.58 -11.11 5.32
C VAL A 72 -4.09 -11.26 5.60
N TYR A 73 -3.36 -10.17 5.50
CA TYR A 73 -2.03 -10.01 6.09
C TYR A 73 -2.15 -9.24 7.40
N ALA A 74 -1.78 -9.87 8.51
CA ALA A 74 -1.91 -9.29 9.85
C ALA A 74 -0.66 -8.53 10.27
N VAL A 75 -0.82 -7.23 10.55
CA VAL A 75 0.21 -6.39 11.20
C VAL A 75 -0.20 -5.92 12.60
N ASN A 76 -1.45 -6.18 12.98
CA ASN A 76 -2.00 -5.85 14.29
C ASN A 76 -1.36 -6.67 15.43
N ASP A 77 -1.62 -6.24 16.66
CA ASP A 77 -1.32 -6.95 17.89
C ASP A 77 -2.16 -8.24 17.96
N PRO A 78 -1.54 -9.43 18.16
CA PRO A 78 -2.25 -10.71 18.26
C PRO A 78 -3.27 -10.78 19.42
N SER A 79 -3.10 -9.95 20.45
CA SER A 79 -4.00 -9.88 21.60
C SER A 79 -5.26 -9.04 21.35
N ARG A 80 -5.26 -8.17 20.34
CA ARG A 80 -6.46 -7.42 19.94
C ARG A 80 -7.45 -8.37 19.26
N GLN A 81 -8.74 -8.13 19.50
CA GLN A 81 -9.86 -8.91 18.97
C GLN A 81 -10.59 -8.17 17.83
N ASN A 82 -10.58 -6.85 17.87
CA ASN A 82 -11.21 -5.99 16.87
C ASN A 82 -10.15 -5.06 16.29
N GLY A 83 -10.28 -4.78 15.01
CA GLY A 83 -9.37 -3.95 14.26
C GLY A 83 -10.00 -3.45 12.98
N VAL A 84 -9.16 -2.85 12.13
CA VAL A 84 -9.57 -2.32 10.84
C VAL A 84 -8.80 -3.05 9.76
N ALA A 85 -9.51 -3.67 8.83
CA ALA A 85 -8.96 -4.25 7.62
C ALA A 85 -8.92 -3.19 6.52
N LEU A 86 -7.72 -2.77 6.12
CA LEU A 86 -7.52 -1.93 4.94
C LEU A 86 -7.47 -2.81 3.70
N VAL A 87 -8.37 -2.60 2.75
CA VAL A 87 -8.33 -3.29 1.46
C VAL A 87 -7.28 -2.61 0.58
N ILE A 88 -6.27 -3.37 0.20
CA ILE A 88 -5.13 -2.91 -0.59
C ILE A 88 -5.30 -3.31 -2.05
N GLU A 89 -5.03 -2.36 -2.94
CA GLU A 89 -4.94 -2.58 -4.38
C GLU A 89 -3.78 -3.53 -4.72
N GLY A 90 -4.01 -4.43 -5.67
CA GLY A 90 -2.96 -5.21 -6.32
C GLY A 90 -2.96 -4.91 -7.82
N ASP A 91 -1.91 -5.33 -8.53
CA ASP A 91 -1.80 -5.09 -9.98
C ASP A 91 -2.98 -5.73 -10.74
N GLU A 92 -3.43 -6.89 -10.24
CA GLU A 92 -4.66 -7.55 -10.68
C GLU A 92 -5.72 -7.60 -9.57
N ILE A 93 -6.99 -7.77 -9.95
CA ILE A 93 -8.11 -7.92 -9.01
C ILE A 93 -7.89 -9.09 -8.05
N THR A 94 -7.27 -10.17 -8.54
CA THR A 94 -6.93 -11.39 -7.79
C THR A 94 -5.84 -11.16 -6.76
N GLN A 95 -5.02 -10.12 -6.92
CA GLN A 95 -3.90 -9.78 -6.03
C GLN A 95 -4.29 -8.79 -4.93
N ARG A 96 -5.56 -8.40 -4.86
CA ARG A 96 -6.09 -7.60 -3.76
C ARG A 96 -6.07 -8.42 -2.47
N PHE A 97 -5.73 -7.75 -1.39
CA PHE A 97 -5.71 -8.35 -0.07
C PHE A 97 -6.13 -7.34 0.99
N ALA A 98 -6.32 -7.82 2.20
CA ALA A 98 -6.63 -6.98 3.34
C ALA A 98 -5.44 -6.92 4.31
N LEU A 99 -5.06 -5.72 4.70
CA LEU A 99 -4.08 -5.46 5.72
C LEU A 99 -4.80 -5.24 7.06
N MET A 100 -4.66 -6.16 8.01
CA MET A 100 -5.31 -6.06 9.32
C MET A 100 -4.49 -5.16 10.25
N CYS A 101 -5.09 -4.04 10.63
CA CYS A 101 -4.54 -3.02 11.50
C CYS A 101 -5.22 -3.06 12.88
N ASN A 102 -4.54 -2.52 13.89
CA ASN A 102 -5.09 -2.41 15.25
C ASN A 102 -6.35 -1.53 15.32
N GLU A 103 -6.38 -0.47 14.53
CA GLU A 103 -7.41 0.56 14.45
C GLU A 103 -7.22 1.35 13.14
N MET A 104 -8.11 2.31 12.88
CA MET A 104 -7.99 3.17 11.70
C MET A 104 -6.66 3.93 11.73
N PRO A 105 -5.77 3.75 10.74
CA PRO A 105 -4.46 4.36 10.75
C PRO A 105 -4.49 5.89 10.66
N LYS A 106 -3.47 6.53 11.21
CA LYS A 106 -3.34 8.00 11.17
C LYS A 106 -2.92 8.44 9.77
N THR A 107 -3.63 9.42 9.22
CA THR A 107 -3.25 10.08 7.97
C THR A 107 -2.14 11.10 8.20
N ILE A 108 -1.18 11.14 7.28
CA ILE A 108 -0.16 12.18 7.21
C ILE A 108 0.06 12.60 5.76
N ARG A 109 0.27 13.90 5.54
CA ARG A 109 0.74 14.44 4.27
C ARG A 109 2.21 14.80 4.41
N ILE A 110 3.04 14.16 3.60
CA ILE A 110 4.50 14.19 3.70
C ILE A 110 5.06 14.87 2.47
N ARG A 111 6.03 15.78 2.61
CA ARG A 111 6.82 16.23 1.46
C ARG A 111 7.84 15.15 1.09
N ILE A 112 7.96 14.78 -0.18
CA ILE A 112 8.88 13.71 -0.63
C ILE A 112 10.31 13.97 -0.17
N SER A 113 10.76 15.23 -0.20
CA SER A 113 12.10 15.62 0.24
C SER A 113 12.36 15.48 1.75
N GLU A 114 11.33 15.24 2.57
CA GLU A 114 11.46 15.03 4.02
C GLU A 114 11.62 13.55 4.38
N VAL A 115 11.42 12.65 3.42
CA VAL A 115 11.64 11.22 3.58
C VAL A 115 13.06 10.91 3.13
N VAL A 116 13.87 10.41 4.05
CA VAL A 116 15.27 10.07 3.79
C VAL A 116 15.47 8.58 3.97
N ASP A 117 16.08 7.94 2.98
CA ASP A 117 16.45 6.54 3.05
C ASP A 117 17.43 6.30 4.21
N VAL A 118 17.20 5.22 4.95
CA VAL A 118 18.11 4.78 6.01
C VAL A 118 18.88 3.59 5.47
N ASP A 119 20.20 3.75 5.38
CA ASP A 119 21.12 2.65 5.03
C ASP A 119 21.27 1.72 6.24
N GLN A 120 20.33 0.78 6.35
CA GLN A 120 20.37 -0.28 7.34
C GLN A 120 20.00 -1.63 6.74
N PRO A 121 20.56 -2.74 7.26
CA PRO A 121 20.20 -4.08 6.78
C PRO A 121 18.71 -4.37 6.95
N VAL A 122 18.07 -4.76 5.84
CA VAL A 122 16.68 -5.24 5.83
C VAL A 122 16.69 -6.76 5.98
N ASN A 123 16.31 -7.24 7.16
CA ASN A 123 16.27 -8.68 7.48
C ASN A 123 14.86 -9.28 7.38
N ASP A 124 13.83 -8.44 7.30
CA ASP A 124 12.43 -8.87 7.20
C ASP A 124 11.97 -8.76 5.74
N PRO A 125 11.53 -9.85 5.09
CA PRO A 125 11.12 -9.82 3.70
C PRO A 125 9.88 -8.96 3.45
N ALA A 126 9.04 -8.72 4.46
CA ALA A 126 7.87 -7.85 4.32
C ALA A 126 8.25 -6.35 4.31
N ILE A 127 9.52 -6.02 4.58
CA ILE A 127 10.04 -4.65 4.53
C ILE A 127 10.82 -4.48 3.23
N PHE A 128 10.51 -3.42 2.49
CA PHE A 128 11.24 -3.05 1.29
C PHE A 128 12.43 -2.15 1.65
N GLN A 129 12.18 -1.10 2.43
CA GLN A 129 13.17 -0.10 2.79
C GLN A 129 12.81 0.57 4.11
N TYR A 130 13.81 0.94 4.90
CA TYR A 130 13.60 1.81 6.04
C TYR A 130 13.84 3.26 5.66
N VAL A 131 12.99 4.14 6.17
CA VAL A 131 13.06 5.57 5.93
C VAL A 131 12.95 6.33 7.24
N ARG A 132 13.59 7.48 7.29
CA ARG A 132 13.46 8.43 8.39
C ARG A 132 12.69 9.63 7.92
N MET A 133 11.71 10.03 8.72
CA MET A 133 11.01 11.29 8.58
C MET A 133 11.05 11.99 9.94
N ASN A 134 11.60 13.20 9.97
CA ASN A 134 11.98 13.89 11.20
C ASN A 134 12.92 13.02 12.06
N GLU A 135 12.56 12.71 13.30
CA GLU A 135 13.35 11.88 14.22
C GLU A 135 12.83 10.45 14.36
N GLN A 136 11.82 10.07 13.57
CA GLN A 136 11.16 8.77 13.68
C GLN A 136 11.53 7.87 12.50
N LEU A 137 11.82 6.61 12.82
CA LEU A 137 12.05 5.55 11.85
C LEU A 137 10.72 4.94 11.42
N PHE A 138 10.59 4.72 10.12
CA PHE A 138 9.46 4.01 9.51
C PHE A 138 9.99 2.98 8.53
N HIS A 139 9.12 2.07 8.12
CA HIS A 139 9.42 1.17 7.02
C HIS A 139 8.39 1.30 5.89
N ILE A 140 8.87 1.11 4.68
CA ILE A 140 8.07 0.95 3.47
C ILE A 140 7.85 -0.55 3.28
N PRO A 141 6.60 -1.01 3.13
CA PRO A 141 6.32 -2.42 2.98
C PRO A 141 6.65 -2.96 1.60
N ASN A 142 7.08 -4.22 1.55
CA ASN A 142 7.31 -4.96 0.32
C ASN A 142 6.03 -5.69 -0.10
N MET A 143 5.25 -5.09 -1.00
CA MET A 143 3.95 -5.64 -1.44
C MET A 143 4.09 -7.05 -2.02
N THR A 144 5.09 -7.28 -2.88
CA THR A 144 5.30 -8.57 -3.54
C THR A 144 5.53 -9.69 -2.51
N ASN A 145 6.37 -9.45 -1.51
CA ASN A 145 6.64 -10.45 -0.48
C ASN A 145 5.45 -10.64 0.48
N ILE A 146 4.70 -9.56 0.76
CA ILE A 146 3.46 -9.64 1.57
C ILE A 146 2.41 -10.49 0.85
N GLN A 147 2.18 -10.24 -0.44
CA GLN A 147 1.27 -11.02 -1.29
C GLN A 147 1.69 -12.50 -1.36
N ALA A 148 2.97 -12.76 -1.62
CA ALA A 148 3.48 -14.13 -1.67
C ALA A 148 3.30 -14.86 -0.33
N ALA A 149 3.48 -14.17 0.81
CA ALA A 149 3.30 -14.75 2.14
C ALA A 149 1.86 -15.18 2.44
N ILE A 150 0.87 -14.59 1.76
CA ILE A 150 -0.56 -14.94 1.88
C ILE A 150 -1.08 -15.75 0.69
N GLY A 151 -0.18 -16.18 -0.21
CA GLY A 151 -0.49 -17.09 -1.32
C GLY A 151 -1.02 -16.41 -2.58
N LEU A 152 -0.70 -15.12 -2.78
CA LEU A 152 -1.00 -14.34 -3.98
C LEU A 152 0.22 -14.16 -4.88
#